data_AF-A0AAV5Z877-F1
#
_entry.id   AF-A0AAV5Z877-F1
#
_cell.length_a   1.000
_cell.length_b   1.000
_cell.length_c   1.000
_cell.angle_alpha   90.00
_cell.angle_beta   90.00
_cell.angle_gamma   90.00
#
_symmetry.space_group_name_H-M   'P 1'
#
loop_
_entity.id
_entity.type
_entity.pdbx_description
1 polymer ?
#
loop_
_entity_poly.entity_id
_entity_poly.type
_entity_poly.pdbx_seq_one_letter_code
_entity_poly.pdbx_strand_id
1 'polypeptide(L)'
;MSLDLRLTYIGGPTLLLQVGGLRLLTDPTFDPAGAEFRSGAYVLRKTHGPGLPSAALGRVDAVLLSHDHHFDNLDAAGRGFLGHGGSVLTTGAGAER
;
A
#
# COMPACT_ATOMS: atom_id res chain seq x y z
N MET A 1 -2.45 -26.98 -13.72
CA MET A 1 -2.54 -26.28 -12.43
C MET A 1 -3.33 -25.01 -12.65
N SER A 2 -4.45 -24.83 -11.96
CA SER A 2 -5.17 -23.54 -11.96
C SER A 2 -4.36 -22.54 -11.15
N LEU A 3 -4.25 -21.30 -11.63
CA LEU A 3 -3.66 -20.22 -10.86
C LEU A 3 -4.73 -19.74 -9.87
N ASP A 4 -4.58 -20.12 -8.59
CA ASP A 4 -5.44 -19.59 -7.55
C ASP A 4 -5.16 -18.09 -7.39
N LEU A 5 -6.23 -17.30 -7.40
CA LEU A 5 -6.20 -15.84 -7.36
C LEU A 5 -7.12 -15.39 -6.23
N ARG A 6 -6.53 -14.79 -5.20
CA ARG A 6 -7.26 -14.21 -4.07
C ARG A 6 -6.90 -12.75 -3.93
N LEU A 7 -7.93 -11.90 -3.88
CA LEU A 7 -7.80 -10.47 -3.66
C LEU A 7 -8.38 -10.14 -2.28
N THR A 8 -7.61 -9.44 -1.46
CA THR A 8 -8.11 -8.86 -0.21
C THR A 8 -8.02 -7.35 -0.32
N TYR A 9 -9.18 -6.70 -0.43
CA TYR A 9 -9.26 -5.25 -0.42
C TYR A 9 -9.03 -4.74 1.01
N ILE A 10 -8.03 -3.88 1.20
CA ILE A 10 -7.68 -3.33 2.50
C ILE A 10 -8.21 -1.91 2.63
N GLY A 11 -8.15 -1.09 1.58
CA GLY A 11 -8.69 0.28 1.59
C GLY A 11 -7.89 1.22 0.69
N GLY A 12 -8.53 2.27 0.18
CA GLY A 12 -7.90 3.17 -0.79
C GLY A 12 -7.40 2.39 -2.02
N PRO A 13 -6.13 2.57 -2.45
CA PRO A 13 -5.50 1.75 -3.48
C PRO A 13 -4.79 0.50 -2.93
N THR A 14 -4.92 0.18 -1.63
CA THR A 14 -4.24 -0.93 -0.99
C THR A 14 -5.00 -2.25 -1.14
N LEU A 15 -4.39 -3.19 -1.85
CA LEU A 15 -4.91 -4.53 -2.10
C LEU A 15 -3.81 -5.57 -1.89
N LEU A 16 -4.12 -6.63 -1.14
CA LEU A 16 -3.27 -7.81 -1.08
C LEU A 16 -3.72 -8.79 -2.16
N LEU A 17 -2.84 -8.99 -3.15
CA LEU A 17 -2.99 -9.93 -4.25
C LEU A 17 -2.22 -11.21 -3.92
N GLN A 18 -2.92 -12.34 -3.89
CA GLN A 18 -2.29 -13.65 -3.76
C GLN A 18 -2.50 -14.42 -5.06
N VAL A 19 -1.42 -14.72 -5.76
CA VAL A 19 -1.48 -15.25 -7.13
C VAL A 19 -0.28 -16.14 -7.41
N GLY A 20 -0.51 -17.40 -7.80
CA GLY A 20 0.58 -18.32 -8.15
C GLY A 20 1.61 -18.53 -7.01
N GLY A 21 1.17 -18.47 -5.75
CA GLY A 21 2.03 -18.59 -4.57
C GLY A 21 2.70 -17.27 -4.12
N LEU A 22 2.61 -16.20 -4.91
CA LEU A 22 3.11 -14.88 -4.55
C LEU A 22 2.08 -14.10 -3.73
N ARG A 23 2.55 -13.25 -2.82
CA ARG A 23 1.78 -12.25 -2.07
C ARG A 23 2.29 -10.86 -2.44
N LEU A 24 1.51 -10.13 -3.24
CA LEU A 24 1.86 -8.80 -3.73
C LEU A 24 0.95 -7.76 -3.07
N LEU A 25 1.50 -6.65 -2.60
CA LEU A 25 0.73 -5.56 -1.99
C LEU A 25 0.78 -4.32 -2.87
N THR A 26 -0.37 -3.72 -3.19
CA THR A 26 -0.41 -2.47 -3.94
C THR A 26 -0.42 -1.26 -3.00
N ASP A 27 0.24 -0.16 -3.39
CA ASP A 27 0.08 1.20 -2.84
C ASP A 27 -0.30 1.24 -1.34
N PRO A 28 0.63 0.90 -0.43
CA PRO A 28 0.30 0.63 0.96
C PRO A 28 -0.15 1.91 1.69
N THR A 29 -1.36 1.88 2.24
CA THR A 29 -1.93 2.96 3.05
C THR A 29 -2.60 2.41 4.32
N PHE A 30 -2.00 2.64 5.49
CA PHE A 30 -2.45 2.07 6.76
C PHE A 30 -2.77 3.08 7.85
N ASP A 31 -2.64 4.39 7.59
CA ASP A 31 -3.00 5.42 8.55
C ASP A 31 -4.51 5.34 8.87
N PRO A 32 -4.94 5.72 10.10
CA PRO A 32 -6.32 5.58 10.52
C PRO A 32 -7.28 6.58 9.84
N ALA A 33 -8.58 6.33 9.97
CA ALA A 33 -9.60 7.33 9.61
C ALA A 33 -9.36 8.63 10.38
N GLY A 34 -9.60 9.76 9.72
CA GLY A 34 -9.36 11.09 10.27
C GLY A 34 -7.93 11.60 10.14
N ALA A 35 -6.98 10.78 9.66
CA ALA A 35 -5.66 11.28 9.28
C ALA A 35 -5.78 12.38 8.22
N GLU A 36 -5.03 13.46 8.40
CA GLU A 36 -5.01 14.61 7.50
C GLU A 36 -3.60 14.82 6.96
N PHE A 37 -3.48 14.86 5.64
CA PHE A 37 -2.24 15.12 4.92
C PHE A 37 -2.35 16.48 4.25
N ARG A 38 -1.47 17.40 4.65
CA ARG A 38 -1.48 18.77 4.12
C ARG A 38 -0.50 18.87 2.96
N SER A 39 -1.04 19.15 1.78
CA SER A 39 -0.29 19.65 0.63
C SER A 39 -0.52 21.16 0.53
N GLY A 40 0.42 21.92 -0.04
CA GLY A 40 0.33 23.38 -0.10
C GLY A 40 -0.98 23.92 -0.70
N ALA A 41 -1.64 23.14 -1.57
CA ALA A 41 -2.89 23.52 -2.23
C ALA A 41 -4.17 22.92 -1.61
N TYR A 42 -4.06 21.88 -0.78
CA TYR A 42 -5.23 21.15 -0.26
C TYR A 42 -4.91 20.30 0.98
N VAL A 43 -5.94 19.97 1.75
CA VAL A 43 -5.85 18.97 2.81
C VAL A 43 -6.58 17.72 2.35
N LEU A 44 -5.85 16.61 2.26
CA LEU A 44 -6.44 15.30 2.05
C LEU A 44 -6.80 14.70 3.42
N ARG A 45 -8.06 14.32 3.60
CA ARG A 45 -8.53 13.66 4.81
C ARG A 45 -8.93 12.23 4.52
N LYS A 46 -8.34 11.29 5.25
CA LYS A 46 -8.68 9.87 5.15
C LYS A 46 -10.04 9.64 5.82
N THR A 47 -11.04 9.21 5.05
CA THR A 47 -12.41 9.06 5.55
C THR A 47 -12.65 7.71 6.23
N HIS A 48 -11.89 6.69 5.84
CA HIS A 48 -11.99 5.33 6.37
C HIS A 48 -10.59 4.78 6.68
N GLY A 49 -10.47 4.05 7.79
CA GLY A 49 -9.24 3.34 8.14
C GLY A 49 -9.05 2.10 7.27
N PRO A 50 -7.89 1.45 7.35
CA PRO A 50 -7.68 0.20 6.63
C PRO A 50 -8.56 -0.90 7.23
N GLY A 51 -9.12 -1.76 6.37
CA GLY A 51 -9.88 -2.95 6.77
C GLY A 51 -9.02 -3.99 7.49
N LEU A 52 -7.69 -3.93 7.33
CA LEU A 52 -6.72 -4.73 8.09
C LEU A 52 -5.51 -3.86 8.46
N PRO A 53 -5.00 -3.94 9.71
CA PRO A 53 -3.76 -3.27 10.07
C PRO A 53 -2.58 -3.92 9.33
N SER A 54 -1.53 -3.14 9.04
CA SER A 54 -0.32 -3.63 8.36
C SER A 54 0.32 -4.84 9.05
N ALA A 55 0.28 -4.87 10.39
CA ALA A 55 0.79 -5.98 11.19
C ALA A 55 0.05 -7.32 10.94
N ALA A 56 -1.18 -7.30 10.42
CA ALA A 56 -1.94 -8.51 10.11
C ALA A 56 -1.61 -9.11 8.73
N LEU A 57 -0.85 -8.40 7.88
CA LEU A 57 -0.54 -8.85 6.53
C LEU A 57 0.53 -9.94 6.48
N GLY A 58 1.35 -10.07 7.53
CA GLY A 58 2.53 -10.92 7.51
C GLY A 58 3.50 -10.53 6.39
N ARG A 59 4.29 -11.48 5.92
CA ARG A 59 5.23 -11.26 4.82
C ARG A 59 4.51 -11.05 3.48
N VAL A 60 4.97 -10.07 2.71
CA VAL A 60 4.67 -9.91 1.28
C VAL A 60 5.94 -10.13 0.46
N ASP A 61 5.80 -10.70 -0.72
CA ASP A 61 6.93 -10.96 -1.62
C ASP A 61 7.40 -9.70 -2.35
N ALA A 62 6.46 -8.83 -2.71
CA ALA A 62 6.77 -7.52 -3.25
C ALA A 62 5.66 -6.50 -2.97
N VAL A 63 6.04 -5.23 -2.97
CA VAL A 63 5.11 -4.11 -3.04
C VAL A 63 5.10 -3.59 -4.47
N LEU A 64 3.91 -3.41 -5.03
CA LEU A 64 3.68 -2.75 -6.32
C LEU A 64 3.27 -1.31 -6.01
N LEU A 65 4.23 -0.39 -6.08
CA LEU A 65 4.02 1.01 -5.79
C LEU A 65 3.87 1.77 -7.11
N SER A 66 2.67 2.30 -7.37
CA SER A 66 2.41 3.06 -8.59
C SER A 66 3.20 4.38 -8.61
N HIS A 67 3.21 5.08 -7.47
CA HIS A 67 3.95 6.31 -7.25
C HIS A 67 3.94 6.75 -5.78
N ASP A 68 4.83 7.69 -5.41
CA ASP A 68 4.97 8.20 -4.05
C ASP A 68 4.56 9.68 -3.88
N HIS A 69 4.08 10.32 -4.95
CA HIS A 69 3.78 11.77 -4.97
C HIS A 69 2.54 12.13 -4.14
N HIS A 70 1.72 11.12 -3.85
CA HIS A 70 0.37 11.25 -3.33
C HIS A 70 0.25 10.43 -2.06
N PHE A 71 -0.14 11.09 -0.96
CA PHE A 71 -0.26 10.47 0.36
C PHE A 71 -1.32 9.35 0.38
N ASP A 72 -2.30 9.38 -0.54
CA ASP A 72 -3.28 8.33 -0.75
C ASP A 72 -2.74 7.09 -1.46
N ASN A 73 -1.52 7.10 -1.99
CA ASN A 73 -0.84 5.93 -2.57
C ASN A 73 0.29 5.39 -1.69
N LEU A 74 0.85 6.23 -0.82
CA LEU A 74 1.85 5.84 0.17
C LEU A 74 1.78 6.76 1.38
N ASP A 75 1.03 6.35 2.41
CA ASP A 75 0.90 7.12 3.64
C ASP A 75 2.05 6.83 4.63
N ALA A 76 2.05 7.46 5.80
CA ALA A 76 3.18 7.36 6.72
C ALA A 76 3.37 5.92 7.23
N ALA A 77 2.27 5.27 7.64
CA ALA A 77 2.31 3.86 8.03
C ALA A 77 2.65 2.93 6.85
N GLY A 78 2.20 3.24 5.64
CA GLY A 78 2.55 2.56 4.40
C GLY A 78 4.05 2.61 4.10
N ARG A 79 4.66 3.78 4.21
CA ARG A 79 6.12 3.97 4.06
C ARG A 79 6.88 3.14 5.10
N GLY A 80 6.41 3.12 6.35
CA GLY A 80 6.97 2.28 7.41
C GLY A 80 6.85 0.78 7.13
N PHE A 81 5.82 0.35 6.40
CA PHE A 81 5.64 -1.04 6.00
C PHE A 81 6.64 -1.49 4.93
N LEU A 82 7.15 -0.59 4.07
CA LEU A 82 8.08 -0.96 2.99
C LEU A 82 9.35 -1.66 3.52
N GLY A 83 9.81 -1.33 4.73
CA GLY A 83 10.93 -2.02 5.38
C GLY A 83 10.64 -3.46 5.84
N HIS A 84 9.37 -3.87 5.83
CA HIS A 84 8.90 -5.21 6.20
C HIS A 84 8.51 -6.06 4.98
N GLY A 85 8.41 -5.45 3.79
CA GLY A 85 8.12 -6.13 2.54
C GLY A 85 9.36 -6.72 1.88
N GLY A 86 9.17 -7.59 0.88
CA GLY A 86 10.22 -7.93 -0.07
C GLY A 86 10.56 -6.76 -1.00
N SER A 87 10.80 -7.00 -2.28
CA SER A 87 11.17 -5.94 -3.23
C SER A 87 10.05 -4.92 -3.42
N VAL A 88 10.40 -3.64 -3.58
CA VAL A 88 9.45 -2.60 -4.05
C VAL A 88 9.63 -2.44 -5.55
N LEU A 89 8.56 -2.69 -6.31
CA LEU A 89 8.50 -2.46 -7.75
C LEU A 89 7.72 -1.18 -7.99
N THR A 90 8.37 -0.21 -8.63
CA THR A 90 7.81 1.12 -8.88
C THR A 90 8.24 1.65 -10.24
N THR A 91 7.73 2.81 -10.63
CA THR A 91 8.16 3.54 -11.82
C THR A 91 9.55 4.13 -11.64
N GLY A 92 10.24 4.50 -12.73
CA GLY A 92 11.56 5.13 -12.66
C GLY A 92 11.56 6.39 -11.76
N ALA A 93 10.54 7.24 -11.91
CA ALA A 93 10.38 8.42 -11.05
C ALA A 93 10.15 8.08 -9.57
N GLY A 94 9.47 6.96 -9.28
CA GLY A 94 9.30 6.49 -7.89
C GLY A 94 10.57 5.88 -7.29
N ALA A 95 11.48 5.35 -8.12
CA ALA A 95 12.73 4.73 -7.67
C ALA A 95 13.82 5.75 -7.29
N GLU A 96 13.70 7.00 -7.74
CA GLU A 96 14.64 8.08 -7.43
C GLU A 96 14.41 8.73 -6.04
N ARG A 97 13.60 8.10 -5.16
CA ARG A 97 13.10 8.67 -3.90
C ARG A 97 13.12 7.75 -2.69
#